data_AF-A0A848LUT4-F1
#
_entry.id   AF-A0A848LUT4-F1
#
_cell.length_a   1.000
_cell.length_b   1.000
_cell.length_c   1.000
_cell.angle_alpha   90.00
_cell.angle_beta   90.00
_cell.angle_gamma   90.00
#
_symmetry.space_group_name_H-M   'P 1'
#
loop_
_entity.id
_entity.type
_entity.pdbx_description
1 polymer ?
#
loop_
_entity_poly.entity_id
_entity_poly.type
_entity_poly.pdbx_seq_one_letter_code
_entity_poly.pdbx_strand_id
1 'polypeptide(L)'
;MRRRLFPLLVAGLVALGVGASGCRRSKEPREEAGRTRLVFKYQPLWGPPGPFRELLARFERENPGVELVTEALPNASDLAHQFFLTSLEGGADDFDVLVADVVWVPEFARAGWIADLSEHFPPERLRADFFPGPVEAVVVDGRTYAVPWYLDVGVLYYRTDLVPRAPRTYEELRRFAREAMAKAPGIQGYVWQGRQYEGLSCNVYEALWGHG
;
A
#
# COMPACT_ATOMS: atom_id res chain seq x y z
N MET A 1 -53.19 -36.46 44.89
CA MET A 1 -51.79 -36.62 45.33
C MET A 1 -51.09 -35.28 45.29
N ARG A 2 -50.62 -34.84 46.45
CA ARG A 2 -49.48 -33.95 46.77
C ARG A 2 -49.06 -32.91 45.70
N ARG A 3 -49.22 -31.61 46.03
CA ARG A 3 -48.17 -30.66 46.50
C ARG A 3 -47.66 -29.81 45.32
N ARG A 4 -47.54 -28.46 45.32
CA ARG A 4 -47.44 -27.38 46.34
C ARG A 4 -47.78 -26.04 45.62
N LEU A 5 -48.65 -25.19 46.18
CA LEU A 5 -48.37 -23.91 46.89
C LEU A 5 -47.88 -22.72 46.01
N PHE A 6 -48.83 -21.81 45.75
CA PHE A 6 -48.82 -20.32 45.72
C PHE A 6 -47.78 -19.63 46.67
N PRO A 7 -47.60 -18.27 46.70
CA PRO A 7 -48.13 -17.15 45.88
C PRO A 7 -47.14 -15.95 45.61
N LEU A 8 -47.63 -14.94 44.87
CA LEU A 8 -47.46 -13.46 45.03
C LEU A 8 -46.05 -12.82 45.14
N LEU A 9 -45.73 -11.86 44.25
CA LEU A 9 -45.76 -10.41 44.57
C LEU A 9 -45.29 -9.50 43.42
N VAL A 10 -46.00 -8.38 43.34
CA VAL A 10 -45.81 -7.14 42.55
C VAL A 10 -44.49 -6.44 42.89
N ALA A 11 -43.81 -5.82 41.90
CA ALA A 11 -43.34 -4.42 41.97
C ALA A 11 -42.40 -4.02 40.81
N GLY A 12 -42.66 -2.86 40.24
CA GLY A 12 -41.62 -1.89 39.92
C GLY A 12 -41.10 -1.82 38.49
N LEU A 13 -41.77 -1.05 37.64
CA LEU A 13 -41.14 -0.38 36.51
C LEU A 13 -40.04 0.56 37.05
N VAL A 14 -38.78 0.27 36.77
CA VAL A 14 -37.68 1.25 36.93
C VAL A 14 -37.26 1.67 35.54
N ALA A 15 -37.71 2.86 35.13
CA ALA A 15 -37.13 3.59 34.03
C ALA A 15 -35.79 4.18 34.52
N LEU A 16 -34.68 3.63 34.03
CA LEU A 16 -33.37 4.29 34.08
C LEU A 16 -33.04 4.79 32.68
N GLY A 17 -33.30 6.08 32.46
CA GLY A 17 -32.74 6.82 31.34
C GLY A 17 -31.42 7.46 31.73
N VAL A 18 -30.51 7.52 30.75
CA VAL A 18 -29.34 8.40 30.62
C VAL A 18 -28.15 8.06 31.56
N GLY A 19 -26.91 7.89 31.12
CA GLY A 19 -26.32 8.17 29.81
C GLY A 19 -25.13 7.25 29.53
N ALA A 20 -25.04 6.81 28.28
CA ALA A 20 -23.85 6.20 27.73
C ALA A 20 -22.78 7.29 27.56
N SER A 21 -21.98 7.52 28.60
CA SER A 21 -20.66 8.12 28.41
C SER A 21 -19.75 7.07 27.76
N GLY A 22 -19.98 6.83 26.47
CA GLY A 22 -18.95 6.27 25.62
C GLY A 22 -17.82 7.30 25.60
N CYS A 23 -16.74 7.02 26.34
CA CYS A 23 -15.51 7.79 26.25
C CYS A 23 -14.97 7.64 24.82
N ARG A 24 -15.44 8.51 23.91
CA ARG A 24 -14.76 8.83 22.67
C ARG A 24 -13.52 9.59 23.10
N ARG A 25 -12.43 8.87 23.33
CA ARG A 25 -11.12 9.45 23.59
C ARG A 25 -10.65 10.03 22.27
N SER A 26 -11.11 11.22 21.92
CA SER A 26 -10.42 12.08 20.98
C SER A 26 -9.00 12.25 21.54
N LYS A 27 -8.01 11.65 20.88
CA LYS A 27 -6.62 12.03 21.10
C LYS A 27 -6.55 13.49 20.65
N GLU A 28 -6.50 14.40 21.60
CA GLU A 28 -5.98 15.73 21.32
C GLU A 28 -4.59 15.55 20.68
N PRO A 29 -4.25 16.31 19.62
CA PRO A 29 -2.91 16.34 19.08
C PRO A 29 -1.97 16.59 20.25
N ARG A 30 -1.13 15.59 20.56
CA ARG A 30 -0.14 15.72 21.62
C ARG A 30 0.96 16.58 21.03
N GLU A 31 0.79 17.90 21.12
CA GLU A 31 1.87 18.87 20.92
C GLU A 31 2.91 18.61 22.01
N GLU A 32 3.81 17.66 21.77
CA GLU A 32 5.08 17.63 22.47
C GLU A 32 5.85 18.88 22.05
N ALA A 33 6.16 19.71 23.04
CA ALA A 33 6.60 21.10 22.89
C ALA A 33 7.59 21.30 21.72
N GLY A 34 7.11 21.92 20.63
CA GLY A 34 7.92 22.53 19.59
C GLY A 34 8.27 21.68 18.36
N ARG A 35 7.87 20.40 18.28
CA ARG A 35 8.09 19.58 17.07
C ARG A 35 6.78 19.05 16.49
N THR A 36 6.63 19.13 15.17
CA THR A 36 5.54 18.50 14.43
C THR A 36 5.86 17.01 14.28
N ARG A 37 5.03 16.15 14.86
CA ARG A 37 5.14 14.70 14.65
C ARG A 37 4.53 14.33 13.30
N LEU A 38 5.29 13.61 12.47
CA LEU A 38 4.89 13.14 11.14
C LEU A 38 5.00 11.62 11.09
N VAL A 39 3.90 10.92 10.86
CA VAL A 39 3.84 9.47 10.74
C VAL A 39 3.81 9.06 9.28
N PHE A 40 4.88 8.40 8.85
CA PHE A 40 5.08 7.89 7.50
C PHE A 40 4.86 6.37 7.43
N LYS A 41 3.81 5.95 6.74
CA LYS A 41 3.40 4.54 6.62
C LYS A 41 3.70 4.02 5.23
N TYR A 42 4.47 2.94 5.14
CA TYR A 42 5.01 2.45 3.87
C TYR A 42 5.14 0.93 3.83
N GLN A 43 5.16 0.36 2.64
CA GLN A 43 5.63 -1.02 2.45
C GLN A 43 7.15 -1.01 2.29
N PRO A 44 7.89 -1.95 2.92
CA PRO A 44 9.33 -2.08 2.76
C PRO A 44 9.76 -2.11 1.28
N LEU A 45 10.68 -1.22 0.92
CA LEU A 45 11.31 -1.21 -0.39
C LEU A 45 12.20 -2.44 -0.56
N TRP A 46 12.19 -3.05 -1.75
CA TRP A 46 13.03 -4.19 -2.07
C TRP A 46 14.52 -3.79 -2.12
N GLY A 47 15.38 -4.69 -1.63
CA GLY A 47 16.83 -4.50 -1.65
C GLY A 47 17.42 -4.05 -0.31
N PRO A 48 18.68 -3.57 -0.31
CA PRO A 48 19.36 -3.13 0.91
C PRO A 48 18.62 -1.94 1.56
N PRO A 49 18.39 -1.94 2.89
CA PRO A 49 17.65 -0.88 3.55
C PRO A 49 18.44 0.42 3.74
N GLY A 50 19.75 0.41 3.46
CA GLY A 50 20.67 1.53 3.73
C GLY A 50 20.26 2.85 3.05
N PRO A 51 20.05 2.88 1.72
CA PRO A 51 19.68 4.10 1.01
C PRO A 51 18.38 4.73 1.53
N PHE A 52 17.39 3.90 1.83
CA PHE A 52 16.11 4.38 2.36
C PHE A 52 16.25 4.95 3.77
N ARG A 53 17.01 4.28 4.66
CA ARG A 53 17.32 4.82 5.99
C ARG A 53 18.08 6.15 5.92
N GLU A 54 19.02 6.29 4.99
CA GLU A 54 19.75 7.54 4.80
C GLU A 54 18.84 8.66 4.31
N LEU A 55 17.87 8.36 3.43
CA LEU A 55 16.86 9.33 2.99
C LEU A 55 16.04 9.86 4.17
N LEU A 56 15.55 8.97 5.05
CA LEU A 56 14.80 9.35 6.25
C LEU A 56 15.67 10.19 7.21
N ALA A 57 16.90 9.75 7.45
CA ALA A 57 17.84 10.47 8.31
C ALA A 57 18.19 11.86 7.74
N ARG A 58 18.32 11.99 6.42
CA ARG A 58 18.53 13.28 5.76
C ARG A 58 17.33 14.19 5.95
N PHE A 59 16.11 13.67 5.76
CA PHE A 59 14.89 14.44 5.97
C PHE A 59 14.82 15.00 7.40
N GLU A 60 15.10 14.19 8.43
CA GLU A 60 15.08 14.67 9.82
C GLU A 60 16.17 15.72 10.10
N ARG A 61 17.36 15.60 9.49
CA ARG A 61 18.42 16.62 9.61
C ARG A 61 18.04 17.94 8.96
N GLU A 62 17.38 17.88 7.80
CA GLU A 62 16.93 19.06 7.05
C GLU A 62 15.69 19.71 7.70
N ASN A 63 14.96 18.98 8.52
CA ASN A 63 13.72 19.41 9.16
C ASN A 63 13.76 19.22 10.69
N PRO A 64 14.59 19.99 11.44
CA PRO A 64 14.75 19.80 12.88
C PRO A 64 13.46 20.02 13.69
N GLY A 65 12.49 20.75 13.14
CA GLY A 65 11.16 20.95 13.71
C GLY A 65 10.21 19.76 13.51
N VAL A 66 10.61 18.71 12.78
CA VAL A 66 9.79 17.51 12.53
C VAL A 66 10.35 16.32 13.29
N GLU A 67 9.48 15.54 13.92
CA GLU A 67 9.77 14.20 14.43
C GLU A 67 9.17 13.18 13.45
N LEU A 68 10.02 12.40 12.78
CA LEU A 68 9.57 11.41 11.80
C LEU A 68 9.37 10.05 12.47
N VAL A 69 8.14 9.55 12.47
CA VAL A 69 7.81 8.19 12.92
C VAL A 69 7.47 7.35 11.69
N THR A 70 8.14 6.20 11.53
CA THR A 70 7.91 5.35 10.36
C THR A 70 7.24 4.03 10.74
N GLU A 71 6.22 3.63 9.98
CA GLU A 71 5.48 2.39 10.19
C GLU A 71 5.49 1.52 8.94
N ALA A 72 6.13 0.35 9.03
CA ALA A 72 6.20 -0.60 7.93
C ALA A 72 4.97 -1.50 7.89
N LEU A 73 4.35 -1.63 6.72
CA LEU A 73 3.29 -2.60 6.41
C LEU A 73 3.87 -3.91 5.84
N PRO A 74 3.08 -4.99 5.78
CA PRO A 74 3.46 -6.18 5.02
C PRO A 74 3.74 -5.86 3.53
N ASN A 75 4.69 -6.58 2.93
CA ASN A 75 5.05 -6.40 1.51
C ASN A 75 3.99 -6.87 0.52
N ALA A 76 2.97 -7.59 0.97
CA ALA A 76 1.88 -8.03 0.11
C ALA A 76 0.95 -6.82 -0.17
N SER A 77 0.92 -6.37 -1.42
CA SER A 77 0.16 -5.18 -1.87
C SER A 77 -1.32 -5.27 -1.48
N ASP A 78 -1.94 -6.43 -1.64
CA ASP A 78 -3.33 -6.69 -1.21
C ASP A 78 -3.57 -6.52 0.30
N LEU A 79 -2.64 -6.97 1.15
CA LEU A 79 -2.75 -6.78 2.60
C LEU A 79 -2.56 -5.32 3.00
N ALA A 80 -1.65 -4.60 2.35
CA ALA A 80 -1.46 -3.17 2.58
C ALA A 80 -2.68 -2.36 2.12
N HIS A 81 -3.25 -2.70 0.96
CA HIS A 81 -4.49 -2.11 0.46
C HIS A 81 -5.65 -2.32 1.44
N GLN A 82 -5.87 -3.55 1.90
CA GLN A 82 -6.91 -3.88 2.89
C GLN A 82 -6.73 -3.13 4.21
N PHE A 83 -5.49 -2.97 4.67
CA PHE A 83 -5.17 -2.16 5.85
C PHE A 83 -5.64 -0.72 5.64
N PHE A 84 -5.20 -0.07 4.55
CA PHE A 84 -5.55 1.32 4.29
C PHE A 84 -7.06 1.51 4.08
N LEU A 85 -7.72 0.61 3.34
CA LEU A 85 -9.17 0.62 3.19
C LEU A 85 -9.88 0.64 4.54
N THR A 86 -9.52 -0.29 5.42
CA THR A 86 -10.16 -0.42 6.73
C THR A 86 -9.88 0.79 7.63
N SER A 87 -8.64 1.27 7.64
CA SER A 87 -8.22 2.41 8.45
C SER A 87 -8.88 3.71 7.98
N LEU A 88 -8.83 4.02 6.69
CA LEU A 88 -9.34 5.27 6.14
C LEU A 88 -10.87 5.34 6.20
N GLU A 89 -11.57 4.25 5.88
CA GLU A 89 -13.03 4.17 6.07
C GLU A 89 -13.43 4.31 7.56
N GLY A 90 -12.59 3.81 8.46
CA GLY A 90 -12.73 3.98 9.90
C GLY A 90 -12.44 5.39 10.41
N GLY A 91 -11.99 6.31 9.55
CA GLY A 91 -11.60 7.67 9.92
C GLY A 91 -10.28 7.74 10.68
N ALA A 92 -9.31 6.90 10.33
CA ALA A 92 -7.98 6.91 10.93
C ALA A 92 -7.33 8.30 10.87
N ASP A 93 -6.78 8.71 12.02
CA ASP A 93 -6.04 9.96 12.24
C ASP A 93 -4.64 9.69 12.84
N ASP A 94 -4.17 8.44 12.76
CA ASP A 94 -2.93 7.98 13.38
C ASP A 94 -1.73 7.93 12.42
N PHE A 95 -1.94 8.20 11.12
CA PHE A 95 -0.87 8.40 10.13
C PHE A 95 -1.11 9.62 9.23
N ASP A 96 -0.02 10.23 8.76
CA ASP A 96 -0.06 11.49 8.00
C ASP A 96 0.30 11.30 6.52
N VAL A 97 1.29 10.44 6.24
CA VAL A 97 1.78 10.19 4.89
C VAL A 97 1.78 8.69 4.65
N LEU A 98 1.13 8.27 3.57
CA LEU A 98 1.06 6.86 3.16
C LEU A 98 1.71 6.66 1.79
N VAL A 99 2.36 5.52 1.62
CA VAL A 99 2.81 5.06 0.30
C VAL A 99 1.71 4.19 -0.28
N ALA A 100 1.04 4.70 -1.31
CA ALA A 100 0.01 4.00 -2.06
C ALA A 100 0.59 3.39 -3.34
N ASP A 101 0.13 2.19 -3.68
CA ASP A 101 0.26 1.66 -5.03
C ASP A 101 -0.51 2.57 -6.01
N VAL A 102 0.00 2.66 -7.22
CA VAL A 102 -0.50 3.54 -8.29
C VAL A 102 -1.97 3.28 -8.60
N VAL A 103 -2.42 2.02 -8.44
CA VAL A 103 -3.80 1.60 -8.71
C VAL A 103 -4.79 2.00 -7.61
N TRP A 104 -4.33 2.37 -6.40
CA TRP A 104 -5.21 2.74 -5.29
C TRP A 104 -5.55 4.24 -5.26
N VAL A 105 -4.69 5.09 -5.83
CA VAL A 105 -4.84 6.55 -5.74
C VAL A 105 -6.21 7.03 -6.26
N PRO A 106 -6.72 6.55 -7.43
CA PRO A 106 -8.04 6.97 -7.89
C PRO A 106 -9.19 6.50 -6.99
N GLU A 107 -9.06 5.34 -6.37
CA GLU A 107 -10.05 4.82 -5.41
C GLU A 107 -10.09 5.72 -4.16
N PHE A 108 -8.95 5.97 -3.55
CA PHE A 108 -8.84 6.76 -2.32
C PHE A 108 -9.23 8.22 -2.55
N ALA A 109 -8.87 8.78 -3.71
CA ALA A 109 -9.27 10.13 -4.10
C ALA A 109 -10.80 10.27 -4.22
N ARG A 110 -11.45 9.33 -4.91
CA ARG A 110 -12.93 9.33 -5.06
C ARG A 110 -13.66 9.10 -3.74
N ALA A 111 -13.07 8.33 -2.82
CA ALA A 111 -13.61 8.15 -1.47
C ALA A 111 -13.38 9.38 -0.57
N GLY A 112 -12.56 10.34 -0.99
CA GLY A 112 -12.22 11.53 -0.20
C GLY A 112 -11.28 11.24 0.97
N TRP A 113 -10.55 10.12 0.94
CA TRP A 113 -9.67 9.72 2.04
C TRP A 113 -8.26 10.31 1.96
N ILE A 114 -7.86 10.80 0.79
CA ILE A 114 -6.55 11.45 0.58
C ILE A 114 -6.73 12.90 0.12
N ALA A 115 -5.82 13.76 0.57
CA ALA A 115 -5.91 15.20 0.35
C ALA A 115 -5.71 15.59 -1.13
N ASP A 116 -6.36 16.67 -1.54
CA ASP A 116 -6.03 17.36 -2.78
C ASP A 116 -4.71 18.12 -2.59
N LEU A 117 -3.70 17.73 -3.35
CA LEU A 117 -2.34 18.26 -3.30
C LEU A 117 -2.07 19.29 -4.40
N SER A 118 -3.07 19.67 -5.20
CA SER A 118 -2.91 20.50 -6.40
C SER A 118 -2.28 21.86 -6.12
N GLU A 119 -2.48 22.42 -4.92
CA GLU A 119 -1.87 23.69 -4.50
C GLU A 119 -0.34 23.60 -4.48
N HIS A 120 0.21 22.50 -3.96
CA HIS A 120 1.66 22.30 -3.83
C HIS A 120 2.27 21.56 -5.02
N PHE A 121 1.46 20.73 -5.68
CA PHE A 121 1.86 19.86 -6.78
C PHE A 121 0.86 20.00 -7.93
N PRO A 122 0.84 21.13 -8.65
CA PRO A 122 -0.06 21.31 -9.77
C PRO A 122 0.21 20.25 -10.84
N PRO A 123 -0.82 19.72 -11.52
CA PRO A 123 -0.66 18.66 -12.53
C PRO A 123 0.37 19.00 -13.62
N GLU A 124 0.48 20.26 -14.01
CA GLU A 124 1.43 20.74 -15.03
C GLU A 124 2.88 20.56 -14.56
N ARG A 125 3.15 20.80 -13.27
CA ARG A 125 4.46 20.55 -12.69
C ARG A 125 4.77 19.05 -12.68
N LEU A 126 3.79 18.24 -12.28
CA LEU A 126 3.99 16.78 -12.29
C LEU A 126 4.29 16.25 -13.70
N ARG A 127 3.60 16.77 -14.73
CA ARG A 127 3.85 16.40 -16.13
C ARG A 127 5.23 16.85 -16.64
N ALA A 128 5.82 17.88 -16.05
CA ALA A 128 7.16 18.34 -16.41
C ALA A 128 8.26 17.51 -15.71
N ASP A 129 8.01 17.10 -14.46
CA ASP A 129 9.02 16.49 -13.59
C ASP A 129 9.01 14.94 -13.68
N PHE A 130 7.90 14.32 -14.10
CA PHE A 130 7.70 12.86 -14.06
C PHE A 130 7.24 12.26 -15.40
N PHE A 131 7.37 10.94 -15.53
CA PHE A 131 6.87 10.20 -16.68
C PHE A 131 5.34 10.26 -16.77
N PRO A 132 4.75 10.26 -17.99
CA PRO A 132 3.29 10.40 -18.16
C PRO A 132 2.47 9.35 -17.41
N GLY A 133 2.86 8.07 -17.44
CA GLY A 133 2.10 6.97 -16.84
C GLY A 133 1.82 7.16 -15.33
N PRO A 134 2.85 7.35 -14.48
CA PRO A 134 2.64 7.66 -13.07
C PRO A 134 1.83 8.94 -12.82
N VAL A 135 1.98 9.97 -13.66
CA VAL A 135 1.23 11.22 -13.51
C VAL A 135 -0.26 11.01 -13.78
N GLU A 136 -0.62 10.24 -14.80
CA GLU A 136 -2.01 9.92 -15.13
C GLU A 136 -2.73 9.19 -13.99
N ALA A 137 -2.02 8.37 -13.23
CA ALA A 137 -2.62 7.63 -12.12
C ALA A 137 -2.83 8.47 -10.85
N VAL A 138 -2.00 9.49 -10.63
CA VAL A 138 -2.11 10.35 -9.44
C VAL A 138 -2.93 11.62 -9.66
N VAL A 139 -3.25 11.94 -10.92
CA VAL A 139 -4.13 13.05 -11.29
C VAL A 139 -5.53 12.51 -11.59
N VAL A 140 -6.48 12.81 -10.71
CA VAL A 140 -7.87 12.32 -10.78
C VAL A 140 -8.78 13.54 -10.95
N ASP A 141 -9.63 13.53 -11.98
CA ASP A 141 -10.55 14.64 -12.29
C ASP A 141 -9.87 16.02 -12.33
N GLY A 142 -8.63 16.06 -12.84
CA GLY A 142 -7.83 17.27 -12.98
C GLY A 142 -7.13 17.76 -11.71
N ARG A 143 -7.19 17.00 -10.61
CA ARG A 143 -6.55 17.33 -9.33
C ARG A 143 -5.47 16.30 -8.99
N THR A 144 -4.40 16.76 -8.36
CA THR A 144 -3.31 15.90 -7.88
C THR A 144 -3.66 15.32 -6.52
N TYR A 145 -3.62 14.00 -6.37
CA TYR A 145 -3.91 13.31 -5.10
C TYR A 145 -2.72 12.54 -4.53
N ALA A 146 -1.64 12.38 -5.30
CA ALA A 146 -0.39 11.81 -4.83
C ALA A 146 0.79 12.38 -5.63
N VAL A 147 2.01 12.20 -5.10
CA VAL A 147 3.26 12.57 -5.77
C VAL A 147 4.00 11.28 -6.15
N PRO A 148 4.35 11.06 -7.43
CA PRO A 148 5.08 9.86 -7.82
C PRO A 148 6.44 9.79 -7.11
N TRP A 149 6.80 8.62 -6.56
CA TRP A 149 8.05 8.44 -5.82
C TRP A 149 9.05 7.54 -6.54
N TYR A 150 8.63 6.35 -6.94
CA TYR A 150 9.40 5.43 -7.76
C TYR A 150 8.46 4.72 -8.74
N LEU A 151 9.04 4.14 -9.78
CA LEU A 151 8.34 3.35 -10.78
C LEU A 151 8.94 1.95 -10.83
N ASP A 152 8.09 0.96 -11.04
CA ASP A 152 8.49 -0.40 -11.31
C ASP A 152 8.00 -0.82 -12.70
N VAL A 153 8.77 -1.69 -13.34
CA VAL A 153 8.46 -2.26 -14.65
C VAL A 153 8.79 -3.75 -14.66
N GLY A 154 7.95 -4.55 -15.31
CA GLY A 154 8.24 -5.95 -15.58
C GLY A 154 9.50 -6.09 -16.43
N VAL A 155 10.46 -6.88 -15.95
CA VAL A 155 11.71 -7.16 -16.66
C VAL A 155 12.04 -8.64 -16.62
N LEU A 156 12.67 -9.14 -17.69
CA LEU A 156 13.15 -10.51 -17.76
C LEU A 156 14.63 -10.59 -17.37
N TYR A 157 14.90 -11.23 -16.25
CA TYR A 157 16.25 -11.64 -15.87
C TYR A 157 16.60 -13.01 -16.50
N TYR A 158 17.83 -13.16 -16.98
CA TYR A 158 18.31 -14.44 -17.52
C TYR A 158 19.79 -14.69 -17.16
N ARG A 159 20.15 -15.97 -17.06
CA ARG A 159 21.53 -16.43 -16.81
C ARG A 159 22.33 -16.44 -18.11
N THR A 160 23.24 -15.48 -18.30
CA THR A 160 24.02 -15.29 -19.53
C THR A 160 24.99 -16.45 -19.84
N ASP A 161 25.37 -17.23 -18.83
CA ASP A 161 26.17 -18.45 -18.98
C ASP A 161 25.37 -19.64 -19.54
N LEU A 162 24.04 -19.63 -19.42
CA LEU A 162 23.15 -20.71 -19.91
C LEU A 162 22.37 -20.31 -21.16
N VAL A 163 21.94 -19.04 -21.21
CA VAL A 163 21.08 -18.47 -22.24
C VAL A 163 21.87 -17.40 -23.02
N PRO A 164 22.10 -17.61 -24.34
CA PRO A 164 23.06 -16.82 -25.11
C PRO A 164 22.61 -15.38 -25.38
N ARG A 165 21.30 -15.11 -25.33
CA ARG A 165 20.69 -13.79 -25.49
C ARG A 165 19.30 -13.78 -24.87
N ALA A 166 18.79 -12.59 -24.56
CA ALA A 166 17.40 -12.45 -24.14
C ALA A 166 16.43 -13.03 -25.20
N PRO A 167 15.42 -13.82 -24.79
CA PRO A 167 14.36 -14.27 -25.69
C PRO A 167 13.50 -13.08 -26.12
N ARG A 168 13.04 -13.12 -27.38
CA ARG A 168 12.18 -12.09 -27.97
C ARG A 168 10.71 -12.51 -28.05
N THR A 169 10.42 -13.80 -27.86
CA THR A 169 9.05 -14.34 -27.83
C THR A 169 8.90 -15.36 -26.71
N TYR A 170 7.64 -15.69 -26.38
CA TYR A 170 7.34 -16.75 -25.42
C TYR A 170 7.73 -18.15 -25.94
N GLU A 171 7.75 -18.41 -27.25
CA GLU A 171 8.37 -19.65 -27.76
C GLU A 171 9.86 -19.68 -27.49
N GLU A 172 10.57 -18.56 -27.72
CA GLU A 172 12.00 -18.49 -27.44
C GLU A 172 12.30 -18.66 -25.96
N LEU A 173 11.51 -18.02 -25.09
CA LEU A 173 11.62 -18.17 -23.64
C LEU A 173 11.46 -19.64 -23.24
N ARG A 174 10.40 -20.31 -23.72
CA ARG A 174 10.16 -21.74 -23.45
C ARG A 174 11.29 -22.63 -23.95
N ARG A 175 11.81 -22.36 -25.15
CA ARG A 175 12.94 -23.11 -25.73
C ARG A 175 14.21 -22.92 -24.90
N PHE A 176 14.61 -21.67 -24.64
CA PHE A 176 15.82 -21.35 -23.88
C PHE A 176 15.76 -21.88 -22.44
N ALA A 177 14.59 -21.83 -21.80
CA ALA A 177 14.39 -22.43 -20.48
C ALA A 177 14.65 -23.95 -20.48
N ARG A 178 14.18 -24.68 -21.50
CA ARG A 178 14.44 -26.13 -21.62
C ARG A 178 15.91 -26.43 -21.88
N GLU A 179 16.55 -25.67 -22.77
CA GLU A 179 17.98 -25.81 -23.07
C GLU A 179 18.84 -25.53 -21.83
N ALA A 180 18.49 -24.51 -21.03
CA ALA A 180 19.18 -24.19 -19.79
C ALA A 180 19.07 -25.32 -18.75
N MET A 181 17.88 -25.89 -18.57
CA MET A 181 17.68 -27.03 -17.66
C MET A 181 18.45 -28.29 -18.12
N ALA A 182 18.60 -28.50 -19.43
CA ALA A 182 19.41 -29.60 -19.96
C ALA A 182 20.91 -29.41 -19.71
N LYS A 183 21.42 -28.16 -19.79
CA LYS A 183 22.83 -27.83 -19.51
C LYS A 183 23.16 -27.87 -18.02
N ALA A 184 22.22 -27.49 -17.17
CA ALA A 184 22.40 -27.44 -15.72
C ALA A 184 21.25 -28.19 -15.02
N PRO A 185 21.38 -29.52 -14.84
CA PRO A 185 20.36 -30.31 -14.16
C PRO A 185 20.05 -29.79 -12.75
N GLY A 186 18.77 -29.76 -12.38
CA GLY A 186 18.32 -29.34 -11.04
C GLY A 186 17.89 -27.87 -10.92
N ILE A 187 18.02 -27.06 -11.97
CA ILE A 187 17.47 -25.70 -11.99
C ILE A 187 16.02 -25.68 -12.50
N GLN A 188 15.29 -24.61 -12.15
CA GLN A 188 14.00 -24.30 -12.77
C GLN A 188 14.21 -23.38 -13.99
N GLY A 189 13.52 -23.66 -15.10
CA GLY A 189 13.73 -22.96 -16.36
C GLY A 189 13.18 -21.53 -16.41
N TYR A 190 12.04 -21.27 -15.76
CA TYR A 190 11.43 -19.95 -15.65
C TYR A 190 10.65 -19.86 -14.34
N VAL A 191 10.89 -18.81 -13.57
CA VAL A 191 10.23 -18.54 -12.28
C VAL A 191 9.66 -17.13 -12.30
N TRP A 192 8.49 -16.96 -11.68
CA TRP A 192 7.69 -15.73 -11.71
C TRP A 192 6.74 -15.72 -10.50
N GLN A 193 6.05 -14.61 -10.25
CA GLN A 193 5.20 -14.46 -9.07
C GLN A 193 3.82 -15.11 -9.28
N GLY A 194 3.71 -16.42 -9.00
CA GLY A 194 2.48 -17.21 -9.20
C GLY A 194 1.55 -17.37 -7.98
N ARG A 195 1.84 -16.71 -6.85
CA ARG A 195 0.98 -16.74 -5.66
C ARG A 195 -0.30 -15.95 -5.91
N GLN A 196 -1.42 -16.30 -5.27
CA GLN A 196 -2.66 -15.52 -5.35
C GLN A 196 -2.55 -14.21 -4.55
N TYR A 197 -2.08 -13.14 -5.21
CA TYR A 197 -2.02 -11.75 -4.73
C TYR A 197 -1.87 -10.81 -5.94
N GLU A 198 -1.74 -9.50 -5.72
CA GLU A 198 -1.60 -8.48 -6.77
C GLU A 198 -0.52 -8.82 -7.82
N GLY A 199 0.67 -9.29 -7.40
CA GLY A 199 1.77 -9.55 -8.34
C GLY A 199 1.51 -10.68 -9.35
N LEU A 200 0.56 -11.58 -9.08
CA LEU A 200 0.07 -12.53 -10.09
C LEU A 200 -0.68 -11.79 -11.20
N SER A 201 -1.49 -10.79 -10.86
CA SER A 201 -2.21 -9.98 -11.85
C SER A 201 -1.24 -9.26 -12.77
N CYS A 202 -0.17 -8.67 -12.22
CA CYS A 202 0.92 -8.08 -13.01
C CYS A 202 1.47 -9.07 -14.06
N ASN A 203 1.89 -10.28 -13.65
CA ASN A 203 2.42 -11.29 -14.58
C ASN A 203 1.39 -11.74 -15.63
N VAL A 204 0.10 -11.83 -15.25
CA VAL A 204 -0.97 -12.21 -16.17
C VAL A 204 -1.19 -11.12 -17.22
N TYR A 205 -1.25 -9.84 -16.83
CA TYR A 205 -1.40 -8.75 -17.78
C TYR A 205 -0.20 -8.63 -18.73
N GLU A 206 1.02 -8.79 -18.23
CA GLU A 206 2.23 -8.87 -19.06
C GLU A 206 2.14 -10.01 -20.07
N ALA A 207 1.67 -11.19 -19.64
CA ALA A 207 1.50 -12.33 -20.51
C ALA A 207 0.40 -12.13 -21.56
N LEU A 208 -0.74 -11.56 -21.19
CA LEU A 208 -1.85 -11.28 -22.09
C LEU A 208 -1.43 -10.27 -23.16
N TRP A 209 -0.93 -9.09 -22.76
CA TRP A 209 -0.49 -8.06 -23.70
C TRP A 209 0.73 -8.49 -24.52
N GLY A 210 1.58 -9.35 -23.97
CA GLY A 210 2.73 -9.90 -24.68
C GLY A 210 2.39 -10.97 -25.72
N HIS A 211 1.18 -11.54 -25.72
CA HIS A 211 0.73 -12.52 -26.71
C HIS A 211 -0.12 -11.94 -27.86
N GLY A 212 -0.57 -10.68 -27.75
CA GLY A 212 -1.49 -10.04 -28.69
C GLY A 212 -2.89 -9.93 -28.12
#